data_AF-A0A950Y171-F1
#
_entry.id   AF-A0A950Y171-F1
#
_cell.length_a   1.000
_cell.length_b   1.000
_cell.length_c   1.000
_cell.angle_alpha   90.00
_cell.angle_beta   90.00
_cell.angle_gamma   90.00
#
_symmetry.space_group_name_H-M   'P 1'
#
loop_
_entity.id
_entity.type
_entity.pdbx_description
1 polymer ?
#
loop_
_entity_poly.entity_id
_entity_poly.type
_entity_poly.pdbx_seq_one_letter_code
_entity_poly.pdbx_strand_id
1 'polypeptide(L)'
;MEAQLVDTLSDGELKAEIFSTELPGEFKVIYRDAANNELEDILLTGISSYKQRETEIRDRLRQLNEGAPLRKTGERGAASEY
;
A
#
# COMPACT_ATOMS: atom_id res chain seq x y z
N MET A 1 1.18 17.10 -9.10
CA MET A 1 2.28 16.99 -8.12
C MET A 1 2.40 15.53 -7.71
N GLU A 2 3.63 15.06 -7.51
CA GLU A 2 3.97 13.63 -7.43
C GLU A 2 4.06 13.20 -5.97
N ALA A 3 3.35 12.12 -5.60
CA ALA A 3 3.52 11.50 -4.29
C ALA A 3 4.95 10.94 -4.20
N GLN A 4 5.69 11.31 -3.15
CA GLN A 4 7.09 10.94 -3.01
C GLN A 4 7.20 9.64 -2.21
N LEU A 5 7.82 8.61 -2.79
CA LEU A 5 8.13 7.38 -2.06
C LEU A 5 9.04 7.72 -0.87
N VAL A 6 8.54 7.49 0.34
CA VAL A 6 9.26 7.76 1.59
C VAL A 6 9.79 6.50 2.24
N ASP A 7 9.14 5.36 2.02
CA ASP A 7 9.53 4.09 2.61
C ASP A 7 9.00 2.91 1.79
N THR A 8 9.59 1.73 1.97
CA THR A 8 9.12 0.49 1.33
C THR A 8 9.30 -0.66 2.28
N LEU A 9 8.20 -1.37 2.55
CA LEU A 9 8.17 -2.58 3.36
C LEU A 9 8.01 -3.78 2.44
N SER A 10 8.61 -4.91 2.78
CA SER A 10 8.52 -6.13 1.98
C SER A 10 8.34 -7.33 2.89
N ASP A 11 7.44 -8.24 2.51
CA ASP A 11 7.13 -9.46 3.23
C ASP A 11 6.96 -10.61 2.21
N GLY A 12 7.93 -11.53 2.20
CA GLY A 12 8.00 -12.61 1.22
C GLY A 12 8.11 -12.08 -0.22
N GLU A 13 7.11 -12.40 -1.04
CA GLU A 13 7.01 -11.98 -2.44
C GLU A 13 6.25 -10.66 -2.61
N LEU A 14 5.60 -10.16 -1.55
CA LEU A 14 4.82 -8.93 -1.57
C LEU A 14 5.62 -7.74 -1.03
N LYS A 15 5.28 -6.53 -1.47
CA LYS A 15 5.83 -5.27 -0.95
C LYS A 15 4.76 -4.22 -0.74
N ALA A 16 4.93 -3.34 0.23
CA ALA A 16 4.11 -2.15 0.44
C ALA A 16 5.00 -0.91 0.27
N GLU A 17 4.65 -0.07 -0.69
CA GLU A 17 5.33 1.19 -0.98
C GLU A 17 4.58 2.33 -0.31
N ILE A 18 5.28 3.10 0.53
CA ILE A 18 4.70 4.22 1.27
C ILE A 18 5.12 5.51 0.58
N PHE A 19 4.13 6.26 0.11
CA PHE A 19 4.28 7.55 -0.52
C PHE A 19 3.77 8.64 0.41
N SER A 20 4.59 9.67 0.66
CA SER A 20 4.10 10.90 1.25
C SER A 20 3.39 11.71 0.17
N THR A 21 2.20 12.20 0.50
CA THR A 21 1.51 13.17 -0.33
C THR A 21 1.97 14.59 0.02
N GLU A 22 1.43 15.59 -0.69
CA GLU A 22 1.69 17.00 -0.42
C GLU A 22 1.02 17.50 0.86
N LEU A 23 0.01 16.77 1.36
CA LEU A 23 -0.70 17.13 2.58
C LEU A 23 0.09 16.62 3.80
N PRO A 24 0.44 17.51 4.75
CA PRO A 24 1.15 17.10 5.95
C PRO A 24 0.27 16.14 6.77
N GLY A 25 0.79 14.94 7.01
CA GLY A 25 0.04 13.88 7.71
C GLY A 25 -0.79 12.98 6.79
N GLU A 26 -0.63 13.08 5.48
CA GLU A 26 -1.28 12.17 4.53
C GLU A 26 -0.25 11.32 3.78
N PHE A 27 -0.36 10.00 3.96
CA PHE A 27 0.51 9.01 3.35
C PHE A 27 -0.33 8.02 2.55
N LYS A 28 0.08 7.72 1.32
CA LYS A 28 -0.51 6.68 0.50
C LYS A 28 0.35 5.43 0.61
N VAL A 29 -0.22 4.30 1.00
CA VAL A 29 0.47 3.01 1.01
C VAL A 29 -0.09 2.16 -0.12
N ILE A 30 0.78 1.60 -0.95
CA ILE A 30 0.42 0.77 -2.10
C ILE A 30 1.03 -0.61 -1.91
N TYR A 31 0.18 -1.62 -1.73
CA TYR A 31 0.57 -3.02 -1.71
C TYR A 31 0.73 -3.53 -3.13
N ARG A 32 1.87 -4.16 -3.41
CA ARG A 32 2.20 -4.74 -4.70
C ARG A 32 2.66 -6.19 -4.55
N ASP A 33 2.36 -6.96 -5.57
CA ASP A 33 2.87 -8.32 -5.74
C ASP A 33 4.33 -8.36 -6.24
N ALA A 34 4.96 -9.54 -6.26
CA ALA A 34 6.26 -9.78 -6.86
C ALA A 34 6.33 -9.35 -8.33
N ALA A 35 5.22 -9.48 -9.06
CA ALA A 35 5.07 -8.98 -10.43
C ALA A 35 4.93 -7.44 -10.52
N ASN A 36 5.06 -6.72 -9.40
CA ASN A 36 4.90 -5.27 -9.29
C ASN A 36 3.47 -4.77 -9.60
N ASN A 37 2.49 -5.69 -9.62
CA ASN A 37 1.08 -5.39 -9.80
C ASN A 37 0.52 -4.77 -8.51
N GLU A 38 -0.21 -3.67 -8.62
CA GLU A 38 -0.93 -3.06 -7.50
C GLU A 38 -2.07 -3.99 -7.07
N LEU A 39 -1.99 -4.46 -5.83
CA LEU A 39 -2.97 -5.34 -5.22
C LEU A 39 -4.04 -4.54 -4.47
N GLU A 40 -3.59 -3.56 -3.68
CA GLU A 40 -4.42 -2.76 -2.79
C GLU A 40 -3.71 -1.45 -2.51
N ASP A 41 -4.44 -0.34 -2.40
CA ASP A 41 -3.91 0.89 -1.84
C ASP A 41 -4.76 1.38 -0.66
N ILE A 42 -4.09 2.06 0.26
CA ILE A 42 -4.69 2.66 1.44
C ILE A 42 -4.16 4.07 1.59
N LEU A 43 -5.09 5.02 1.74
CA LEU A 43 -4.78 6.38 2.14
C LEU A 43 -4.82 6.48 3.66
N LEU A 44 -3.66 6.75 4.25
CA LEU A 44 -3.51 7.07 5.66
C LEU A 44 -3.66 8.57 5.82
N THR A 45 -4.85 9.00 6.25
CA THR A 45 -5.15 10.40 6.57
C THR A 45 -5.18 10.59 8.09
N GLY A 46 -4.39 11.51 8.63
CA GLY A 46 -4.50 11.95 10.03
C GLY A 46 -3.17 12.33 10.67
N ILE A 47 -3.21 12.72 11.95
CA ILE A 47 -2.00 13.09 12.73
C ILE A 47 -1.07 11.87 12.93
N SER A 48 -1.58 10.65 12.70
CA SER A 48 -0.83 9.41 12.81
C SER A 48 0.08 9.18 11.61
N SER A 49 1.38 9.33 11.82
CA SER A 49 2.41 9.00 10.80
C SER A 49 2.33 7.54 10.38
N TYR A 50 2.72 7.23 9.13
CA TYR A 50 2.80 5.84 8.64
C TYR A 50 3.57 4.91 9.60
N LYS A 51 4.57 5.42 10.33
CA LYS A 51 5.32 4.68 11.35
C LYS A 51 4.46 4.16 12.50
N GLN A 52 3.45 4.90 12.93
CA GLN A 52 2.53 4.44 13.98
C GLN A 52 1.63 3.30 13.48
N ARG A 53 1.38 3.29 12.17
CA ARG A 53 0.59 2.25 11.50
C ARG A 53 1.48 1.22 10.80
N GLU A 54 2.80 1.26 10.97
CA GLU A 54 3.73 0.33 10.34
C GLU A 54 3.40 -1.11 10.70
N THR A 55 3.03 -1.36 11.97
CA THR A 55 2.56 -2.66 12.42
C THR A 55 1.28 -3.09 11.69
N GLU A 56 0.32 -2.19 11.50
CA GLU A 56 -0.91 -2.49 10.73
C GLU A 56 -0.60 -2.76 9.25
N ILE A 57 0.33 -1.99 8.66
CA ILE A 57 0.74 -2.15 7.26
C ILE A 57 1.43 -3.49 7.07
N ARG A 58 2.35 -3.87 7.97
CA ARG A 58 3.04 -5.16 7.94
C ARG A 58 2.09 -6.32 8.19
N ASP A 59 1.19 -6.20 9.16
CA ASP A 59 0.18 -7.22 9.44
C ASP A 59 -0.71 -7.44 8.20
N ARG A 60 -1.08 -6.36 7.51
CA ARG A 60 -1.82 -6.44 6.25
C ARG A 60 -1.01 -7.11 5.13
N LEU A 61 0.25 -6.74 4.95
CA LEU A 61 1.18 -7.38 4.02
C LEU A 61 1.25 -8.88 4.25
N ARG A 62 1.42 -9.29 5.51
CA ARG A 62 1.47 -10.68 5.92
C ARG A 62 0.15 -11.39 5.62
N GLN A 63 -0.99 -10.79 5.96
CA GLN A 63 -2.30 -11.35 5.61
C GLN A 63 -2.42 -11.59 4.10
N LEU A 64 -2.02 -10.63 3.28
CA LEU A 64 -2.02 -10.78 1.82
C LEU A 64 -1.10 -11.92 1.36
N ASN A 65 0.07 -12.06 1.99
CA ASN A 65 1.04 -13.13 1.71
C ASN A 65 0.49 -14.51 2.12
N GLU A 66 -0.33 -14.56 3.18
CA GLU A 66 -1.08 -15.75 3.61
C GLU A 66 -2.33 -16.05 2.75
N GLY A 67 -2.59 -15.26 1.71
CA GLY A 67 -3.73 -15.45 0.80
C GLY A 67 -5.04 -14.84 1.29
N ALA A 68 -4.99 -13.87 2.20
CA ALA A 68 -6.17 -13.12 2.62
C ALA A 68 -6.80 -12.36 1.44
N PRO A 69 -8.13 -12.19 1.44
CA PRO A 69 -8.79 -11.44 0.40
C PRO A 69 -8.33 -9.96 0.39
N LEU A 70 -8.12 -9.44 -0.82
CA LEU A 70 -7.91 -8.01 -1.07
C LEU A 70 -9.11 -7.22 -0.51
N ARG A 71 -8.86 -6.16 0.25
CA ARG A 71 -9.90 -5.18 0.55
C ARG A 71 -10.19 -4.50 -0.77
N LYS A 72 -11.45 -4.52 -1.19
CA LYS A 72 -11.95 -3.73 -2.30
C LYS A 72 -11.83 -2.24 -1.94
N THR A 73 -10.63 -1.68 -2.01
CA THR A 73 -10.47 -0.26 -2.32
C THR A 73 -10.78 -0.12 -3.81
N GLY A 74 -11.68 0.81 -4.11
CA GLY A 74 -12.54 0.78 -5.29
C GLY A 74 -11.83 0.72 -6.64
N GLU A 75 -12.57 0.15 -7.61
CA GLU A 75 -12.46 0.34 -9.06
C GLU A 75 -11.36 1.30 -9.51
N ARG A 76 -10.16 0.77 -9.76
CA ARG A 76 -9.27 1.37 -10.76
C ARG A 76 -8.47 0.29 -11.47
N GLY A 77 -8.96 -0.03 -12.67
CA GLY A 77 -8.16 -0.64 -13.71
C GLY A 77 -8.21 -2.15 -13.76
N ALA A 78 -9.39 -2.72 -14.01
CA ALA A 78 -9.41 -3.78 -15.01
C ALA A 78 -8.86 -3.20 -16.32
N ALA A 79 -7.59 -3.50 -16.60
CA ALA A 79 -7.01 -3.54 -17.92
C ALA A 79 -5.88 -4.58 -17.82
N SER A 80 -6.21 -5.88 -17.71
CA SER A 80 -6.58 -6.71 -18.87
C SER A 80 -5.88 -6.21 -20.12
N GLU A 81 -4.65 -6.69 -20.29
CA GLU A 81 -4.23 -7.45 -21.48
C GLU A 81 -5.11 -7.25 -22.73
N TYR A 82 -4.57 -6.60 -23.77
CA TYR A 82 -4.32 -7.15 -25.12
C TYR A 82 -3.80 -6.06 -26.08
#